data_AF-A0AB36DU66-F1
#
_entry.id   AF-A0AB36DU66-F1
#
_cell.length_a   1.000
_cell.length_b   1.000
_cell.length_c   1.000
_cell.angle_alpha   90.00
_cell.angle_beta   90.00
_cell.angle_gamma   90.00
#
_symmetry.space_group_name_H-M   'P 1'
#
loop_
_entity.id
_entity.type
_entity.pdbx_description
1 polymer ?
#
loop_
_entity_poly.entity_id
_entity_poly.type
_entity_poly.pdbx_seq_one_letter_code
_entity_poly.pdbx_strand_id
1 'polypeptide(L)'
;MYGLTGGFQAIDGKMLGKYQVGSWQDIIVESFAGTHDMLGGQIWGLYDAAGNTTRGRGLDNSPNKNDEKISSITAITAIPVSAPFAMADLMSSDFVEVLYKLGGN
;
A
#
# COMPACT_ATOMS: atom_id res chain seq x y z
N MET A 1 -12.50 -5.41 -5.96
CA MET A 1 -12.93 -5.25 -4.56
C MET A 1 -13.62 -3.88 -4.43
N TYR A 2 -14.72 -3.76 -3.68
CA TYR A 2 -15.35 -2.45 -3.39
C TYR A 2 -15.01 -2.07 -1.95
N GLY A 3 -14.37 -0.91 -1.76
CA GLY A 3 -13.89 -0.44 -0.46
C GLY A 3 -13.63 1.06 -0.49
N LEU A 4 -13.45 1.66 0.68
CA LEU A 4 -13.28 3.11 0.87
C LEU A 4 -12.08 3.70 0.10
N THR A 5 -11.13 2.86 -0.32
CA THR A 5 -9.92 3.21 -1.06
C THR A 5 -9.97 2.83 -2.55
N GLY A 6 -11.11 2.39 -3.07
CA GLY A 6 -11.26 2.07 -4.51
C GLY A 6 -10.40 0.90 -4.96
N GLY A 7 -10.79 -0.34 -4.59
CA GLY A 7 -10.03 -1.55 -4.93
C GLY A 7 -10.27 -2.10 -6.35
N PHE A 8 -10.44 -1.24 -7.36
CA PHE A 8 -10.58 -1.64 -8.77
C PHE A 8 -9.71 -0.74 -9.65
N GLN A 9 -8.51 -1.21 -10.01
CA GLN A 9 -7.48 -0.45 -10.74
C GLN A 9 -7.95 0.12 -12.09
N ALA A 10 -9.04 -0.41 -12.67
CA ALA A 10 -9.57 0.02 -13.96
C ALA A 10 -10.60 1.17 -13.89
N ILE A 11 -10.99 1.63 -12.70
CA ILE A 11 -11.97 2.70 -12.50
C ILE A 11 -11.31 3.78 -11.63
N ASP A 12 -11.52 5.05 -11.99
CA ASP A 12 -11.13 6.20 -11.17
C ASP A 12 -11.51 5.94 -9.69
N GLY A 13 -10.48 5.85 -8.86
CA GLY A 13 -10.63 5.54 -7.45
C GLY A 13 -11.38 6.63 -6.69
N LYS A 14 -12.04 6.24 -5.62
CA LYS A 14 -12.53 7.18 -4.60
C LYS A 14 -11.82 6.88 -3.29
N MET A 15 -11.25 7.91 -2.69
CA MET A 15 -10.68 7.85 -1.35
C MET A 15 -10.93 9.19 -0.65
N LEU A 16 -11.92 9.20 0.25
CA LEU A 16 -12.42 10.43 0.89
C LEU A 16 -12.81 11.54 -0.13
N GLY A 17 -13.27 11.14 -1.32
CA GLY A 17 -13.47 12.04 -2.46
C GLY A 17 -12.97 11.41 -3.76
N LYS A 18 -12.74 12.23 -4.80
CA LYS A 18 -12.09 11.79 -6.04
C LYS A 18 -10.61 11.54 -5.76
N TYR A 19 -10.10 10.36 -6.12
CA TYR A 19 -8.68 10.07 -6.12
C TYR A 19 -8.07 10.54 -7.44
N GLN A 20 -6.91 11.17 -7.40
CA GLN A 20 -6.16 11.58 -8.58
C GLN A 20 -4.69 11.30 -8.34
N VAL A 21 -4.01 10.71 -9.32
CA VAL A 21 -2.56 10.51 -9.27
C VAL A 21 -1.87 11.87 -9.06
N GLY A 22 -0.92 11.93 -8.12
CA GLY A 22 -0.25 13.13 -7.67
C GLY A 22 -1.04 14.03 -6.71
N SER A 23 -2.25 13.65 -6.29
CA SER A 23 -2.96 14.38 -5.24
C SER A 23 -2.30 14.16 -3.88
N TRP A 24 -2.65 14.98 -2.89
CA TRP A 24 -2.16 14.79 -1.52
C TRP A 24 -2.58 13.42 -0.93
N GLN A 25 -3.70 12.83 -1.38
CA GLN A 25 -4.10 11.49 -0.96
C GLN A 25 -3.21 10.40 -1.57
N ASP A 26 -2.84 10.57 -2.85
CA ASP A 26 -1.94 9.68 -3.58
C ASP A 26 -0.55 9.70 -2.94
N ILE A 27 0.02 10.88 -2.71
CA ILE A 27 1.34 11.04 -2.07
C ILE A 27 1.37 10.37 -0.69
N ILE A 28 0.32 10.56 0.13
CA ILE A 28 0.27 9.92 1.45
C ILE A 28 0.20 8.41 1.31
N VAL A 29 -0.64 7.85 0.43
CA VAL A 29 -0.74 6.39 0.30
C VAL A 29 0.52 5.76 -0.29
N GLU A 30 1.12 6.40 -1.29
CA GLU A 30 2.38 5.94 -1.90
C GLU A 30 3.52 5.92 -0.88
N SER A 31 3.58 6.88 0.06
CA SER A 31 4.60 6.88 1.12
C SER A 31 4.56 5.64 2.02
N PHE A 32 3.39 5.00 2.15
CA PHE A 32 3.26 3.74 2.88
C PHE A 32 3.57 2.53 2.01
N ALA A 33 3.34 2.59 0.68
CA ALA A 33 3.30 1.42 -0.20
C ALA A 33 4.58 0.57 -0.12
N GLY A 34 5.76 1.18 -0.22
CA GLY A 34 7.02 0.44 -0.23
C GLY A 34 7.27 -0.35 1.06
N THR A 35 7.21 0.31 2.21
CA THR A 35 7.46 -0.35 3.50
C THR A 35 6.30 -1.23 3.95
N HIS A 36 5.06 -0.87 3.61
CA HIS A 36 3.89 -1.71 3.83
C HIS A 36 3.99 -3.01 3.06
N ASP A 37 4.32 -2.99 1.76
CA ASP A 37 4.40 -4.22 0.95
C ASP A 37 5.56 -5.11 1.38
N MET A 38 6.71 -4.51 1.74
CA MET A 38 7.85 -5.25 2.26
C MET A 38 7.50 -6.01 3.55
N LEU A 39 6.95 -5.30 4.54
CA LEU A 39 6.63 -5.84 5.87
C LEU A 39 5.35 -6.68 5.87
N GLY A 40 4.40 -6.36 5.00
CA GLY A 40 3.11 -7.01 4.90
C GLY A 40 3.15 -8.32 4.12
N GLY A 41 4.07 -8.46 3.14
CA GLY A 41 4.07 -9.62 2.26
C GLY A 41 5.43 -10.15 1.82
N GLN A 42 6.36 -9.30 1.35
CA GLN A 42 7.61 -9.78 0.73
C GLN A 42 8.46 -10.61 1.68
N ILE A 43 8.69 -10.13 2.90
CA ILE A 43 9.54 -10.83 3.90
C ILE A 43 8.92 -12.18 4.32
N TRP A 44 7.60 -12.31 4.21
CA TRP A 44 6.85 -13.50 4.56
C TRP A 44 6.71 -14.50 3.40
N GLY A 45 7.24 -14.17 2.22
CA GLY A 45 7.12 -15.01 1.02
C GLY A 45 5.69 -15.09 0.47
N LEU A 46 4.83 -14.11 0.79
CA LEU A 46 3.43 -14.09 0.38
C LEU A 46 3.24 -13.58 -1.05
N TYR A 47 4.32 -13.15 -1.70
CA TYR A 47 4.33 -12.69 -3.09
C TYR A 47 5.20 -13.59 -3.96
N ASP A 48 4.79 -13.77 -5.21
CA ASP A 48 5.60 -14.41 -6.24
C ASP A 48 6.70 -13.47 -6.78
N ALA A 49 7.51 -13.98 -7.69
CA ALA A 49 8.61 -13.20 -8.29
C ALA A 49 8.15 -11.97 -9.08
N ALA A 50 6.86 -11.89 -9.46
CA ALA A 50 6.26 -10.75 -10.11
C ALA A 50 5.53 -9.81 -9.12
N GLY A 51 5.60 -10.09 -7.82
CA GLY A 51 4.94 -9.30 -6.77
C GLY A 51 3.45 -9.62 -6.59
N ASN A 52 2.91 -10.64 -7.25
CA ASN A 52 1.50 -11.02 -7.06
C ASN A 52 1.35 -11.88 -5.80
N THR A 53 0.19 -11.80 -5.16
CA THR A 53 -0.12 -12.70 -4.03
C THR A 53 -0.04 -14.17 -4.42
N THR A 54 0.51 -14.99 -3.53
CA THR A 54 0.62 -16.44 -3.70
C THR A 54 -0.72 -17.06 -4.10
N ARG A 55 -0.67 -18.00 -5.05
CA ARG A 55 -1.84 -18.72 -5.55
C ARG A 55 -2.21 -19.86 -4.58
N GLY A 56 -3.49 -20.26 -4.63
CA GLY A 56 -3.99 -21.41 -3.86
C GLY A 56 -4.23 -21.14 -2.37
N ARG A 57 -4.51 -19.88 -1.99
CA ARG A 57 -4.92 -19.51 -0.62
C ARG A 57 -6.32 -20.07 -0.33
N GLY A 58 -6.55 -20.55 0.89
CA GLY A 58 -7.84 -21.11 1.30
C GLY A 58 -8.21 -22.48 0.70
N LEU A 59 -7.33 -23.11 -0.09
CA LEU A 59 -7.53 -24.46 -0.62
C LEU A 59 -6.92 -25.50 0.34
N ASP A 60 -7.70 -26.50 0.76
CA ASP A 60 -7.28 -27.48 1.78
C ASP A 60 -6.03 -28.29 1.41
N ASN A 61 -5.78 -28.50 0.11
CA ASN A 61 -4.64 -29.27 -0.42
C ASN A 61 -3.48 -28.38 -0.94
N SER A 62 -3.47 -27.10 -0.59
CA SER A 62 -2.42 -26.17 -1.00
C SER A 62 -1.43 -25.89 0.13
N PRO A 63 -0.12 -25.79 -0.15
CA PRO A 63 0.87 -25.36 0.85
C PRO A 63 0.57 -23.94 1.37
N ASN A 64 -0.11 -23.11 0.58
CA ASN A 64 -0.38 -21.70 0.84
C ASN A 64 -1.75 -21.45 1.49
N LYS A 65 -2.38 -22.49 2.06
CA LYS A 65 -3.76 -22.41 2.59
C LYS A 65 -3.95 -21.32 3.65
N ASN A 66 -2.90 -21.02 4.41
CA ASN A 66 -2.92 -20.07 5.53
C ASN A 66 -2.48 -18.66 5.14
N ASP A 67 -1.98 -18.44 3.94
CA ASP A 67 -1.37 -17.18 3.50
C ASP A 67 -2.34 -16.01 3.57
N GLU A 68 -3.64 -16.23 3.39
CA GLU A 68 -4.66 -15.18 3.55
C GLU A 68 -4.75 -14.66 4.99
N LYS A 69 -4.71 -15.57 5.97
CA LYS A 69 -4.74 -15.20 7.39
C LYS A 69 -3.45 -14.50 7.79
N ILE A 70 -2.31 -15.01 7.34
CA ILE A 70 -1.00 -14.41 7.60
C ILE A 70 -0.96 -13.01 7.00
N SER A 71 -1.27 -12.88 5.71
CA SER A 71 -1.31 -11.61 4.98
C SER A 71 -2.20 -10.56 5.65
N SER A 72 -3.37 -10.96 6.16
CA SER A 72 -4.26 -10.01 6.84
C SER A 72 -3.64 -9.47 8.13
N ILE A 73 -3.01 -10.33 8.93
CA ILE A 73 -2.40 -9.93 10.21
C ILE A 73 -1.15 -9.07 9.96
N THR A 74 -0.30 -9.49 9.03
CA THR A 74 0.95 -8.78 8.71
C THR A 74 0.67 -7.44 8.06
N ALA A 75 -0.30 -7.32 7.15
CA ALA A 75 -0.69 -6.05 6.54
C ALA A 75 -1.25 -5.05 7.55
N ILE A 76 -2.13 -5.47 8.47
CA ILE A 76 -2.66 -4.59 9.52
C ILE A 76 -1.53 -4.10 10.43
N THR A 77 -0.60 -5.00 10.79
CA THR A 77 0.54 -4.68 11.64
C THR A 77 1.56 -3.79 10.92
N ALA A 78 1.69 -3.95 9.61
CA ALA A 78 2.60 -3.14 8.80
C ALA A 78 2.20 -1.67 8.78
N ILE A 79 0.93 -1.30 8.94
CA ILE A 79 0.48 0.10 8.96
C ILE A 79 1.19 0.94 10.04
N PRO A 80 1.10 0.62 11.35
CA PRO A 80 1.78 1.42 12.37
C PRO A 80 3.32 1.31 12.28
N VAL A 81 3.86 0.21 11.77
CA VAL A 81 5.32 0.00 11.64
C VAL A 81 5.89 0.77 10.44
N SER A 82 5.14 0.92 9.36
CA SER A 82 5.51 1.71 8.19
C SER A 82 5.36 3.21 8.43
N ALA A 83 4.51 3.64 9.37
CA ALA A 83 4.22 5.06 9.59
C ALA A 83 5.46 5.97 9.79
N PRO A 84 6.51 5.61 10.55
CA PRO A 84 7.71 6.43 10.65
C PRO A 84 8.50 6.54 9.33
N PHE A 85 8.53 5.45 8.55
CA PHE A 85 9.22 5.43 7.26
C PHE A 85 8.44 6.18 6.19
N ALA A 86 7.11 6.01 6.18
CA ALA A 86 6.20 6.78 5.34
C ALA A 86 6.29 8.26 5.65
N MET A 87 6.38 8.63 6.93
CA MET A 87 6.61 10.03 7.32
C MET A 87 7.97 10.55 6.83
N ALA A 88 9.03 9.74 6.89
CA ALA A 88 10.33 10.13 6.36
C ALA A 88 10.30 10.30 4.82
N ASP A 89 9.57 9.43 4.12
CA ASP A 89 9.39 9.48 2.67
C ASP A 89 8.54 10.68 2.26
N LEU A 90 7.46 10.96 3.00
CA LEU A 90 6.63 12.16 2.86
C LEU A 90 7.40 13.43 3.20
N MET A 91 8.37 13.40 4.11
CA MET A 91 9.20 14.58 4.41
C MET A 91 10.40 14.72 3.48
N SER A 92 10.56 13.82 2.51
CA SER A 92 11.63 13.91 1.52
C SER A 92 11.49 15.15 0.65
N SER A 93 12.59 15.51 -0.01
CA SER A 93 12.72 16.70 -0.85
C SER A 93 11.59 16.85 -1.87
N ASP A 94 11.00 15.76 -2.36
CA ASP A 94 9.94 15.78 -3.37
C ASP A 94 8.63 16.38 -2.84
N PHE A 95 8.26 16.10 -1.58
CA PHE A 95 7.08 16.71 -0.96
C PHE A 95 7.34 18.15 -0.54
N VAL A 96 8.54 18.44 -0.01
CA VAL A 96 8.94 19.81 0.30
C VAL A 96 8.94 20.66 -0.98
N GLU A 97 9.40 20.11 -2.10
CA GLU A 97 9.38 20.73 -3.41
C GLU A 97 7.95 20.95 -3.92
N VAL A 98 7.05 19.97 -3.76
CA VAL A 98 5.62 20.13 -4.07
C VAL A 98 4.97 21.22 -3.21
N LEU A 99 5.23 21.24 -1.90
CA LEU A 99 4.75 22.30 -1.00
C LEU A 99 5.32 23.67 -1.37
N TYR A 100 6.60 23.74 -1.73
CA TYR A 100 7.25 24.99 -2.12
C TYR A 100 6.67 25.52 -3.45
N LYS A 101 6.38 24.63 -4.40
CA LYS A 101 5.70 24.96 -5.67
C LYS A 101 4.25 25.40 -5.46
N LEU A 102 3.56 24.87 -4.44
CA LEU A 102 2.17 25.25 -4.09
C LEU A 102 2.09 26.55 -3.29
N GLY A 103 3.03 26.80 -2.37
CA GLY A 103 3.06 27.98 -1.49
C GLY A 103 3.83 29.19 -2.07
N GLY A 104 4.54 29.00 -3.18
CA GLY A 104 5.32 30.03 -3.86
C GLY A 104 4.57 30.86 -4.92
N ASN A 105 3.24 30.88 -4.90
CA ASN A 105 2.42 31.82 -5.69
C ASN A 105 1.94 32.98 -4.81
#